data_AF-A0A2K3PCN2-F1
#
_entry.id   AF-A0A2K3PCN2-F1
#
_cell.length_a   1.000
_cell.length_b   1.000
_cell.length_c   1.000
_cell.angle_alpha   90.00
_cell.angle_beta   90.00
_cell.angle_gamma   90.00
#
_symmetry.space_group_name_H-M   'P 1'
#
loop_
_entity.id
_entity.type
_entity.pdbx_description
1 polymer ?
#
loop_
_entity_poly.entity_id
_entity_poly.type
_entity_poly.pdbx_seq_one_letter_code
_entity_poly.pdbx_strand_id
1 'polypeptide(L)'
;VSQTFAEMMFKHGFVHCDPHAANMLVRPLPSSKASILGMIDDKAWVAMAVVALPSPSAALVLLCSLLYPVDLKPPVLELDFNTRSNYAALWKALIFADAKGIKECSIKLGVGEDLYPLFAGVLTMRPWNRVIDPSMDHLVIQGSESDRSELQMYASEYFHEISELLRRLPRVILLMMKTNDCLRAVNNTLIQGSSLETFFIIGKVSSEAVIEAKLSQSKSVVTWFNIKLDKILLEMRLWAMQTALWLLRLRKALAWSH
;
A
#
# COMPACT_ATOMS: atom_id res chain seq x y z
N VAL A 1 -10.60 3.73 2.86
CA VAL A 1 -9.96 2.42 3.10
C VAL A 1 -8.49 2.45 2.69
N SER A 2 -8.14 2.67 1.42
CA SER A 2 -6.73 2.67 0.95
C SER A 2 -5.80 3.60 1.73
N GLN A 3 -6.26 4.81 2.08
CA GLN A 3 -5.45 5.75 2.88
C GLN A 3 -5.14 5.21 4.27
N THR A 4 -6.14 4.68 4.97
CA THR A 4 -6.00 4.07 6.28
C THR A 4 -5.01 2.91 6.28
N PHE A 5 -5.10 2.01 5.30
CA PHE A 5 -4.17 0.90 5.15
C PHE A 5 -2.75 1.37 4.83
N ALA A 6 -2.60 2.37 3.97
CA ALA A 6 -1.30 2.95 3.68
C ALA A 6 -0.66 3.59 4.92
N GLU A 7 -1.42 4.34 5.72
CA GLU A 7 -0.90 4.97 6.96
C GLU A 7 -0.51 3.92 8.01
N MET A 8 -1.33 2.87 8.16
CA MET A 8 -1.02 1.71 9.00
C MET A 8 0.31 1.05 8.60
N MET A 9 0.50 0.79 7.30
CA MET A 9 1.71 0.13 6.77
C MET A 9 2.95 1.02 6.86
N PHE A 10 2.86 2.30 6.48
CA PHE A 10 4.04 3.15 6.26
C PHE A 10 4.37 4.08 7.42
N LYS A 11 3.37 4.54 8.19
CA LYS A 11 3.56 5.52 9.27
C LYS A 11 3.55 4.86 10.65
N HIS A 12 2.51 4.08 10.94
CA HIS A 12 2.31 3.55 12.29
C HIS A 12 3.05 2.23 12.54
N GLY A 13 3.18 1.38 11.51
CA GLY A 13 3.81 0.08 11.65
C GLY A 13 2.93 -0.98 12.31
N PHE A 14 1.61 -0.79 12.29
CA PHE A 14 0.63 -1.78 12.74
C PHE A 14 -0.13 -2.28 11.51
N VAL A 15 -0.01 -3.57 11.18
CA VAL A 15 -0.71 -4.15 10.03
C VAL A 15 -1.81 -5.10 10.53
N HIS A 16 -3.06 -4.78 10.19
CA HIS A 16 -4.18 -5.69 10.39
C HIS A 16 -4.02 -6.89 9.46
N CYS A 17 -4.09 -8.10 10.02
CA CYS A 17 -3.68 -9.32 9.34
C CYS A 17 -4.69 -9.85 8.31
N ASP A 18 -5.92 -9.32 8.27
CA ASP A 18 -6.96 -9.79 7.36
C ASP A 18 -7.98 -8.71 7.01
N PRO A 19 -7.69 -7.84 6.03
CA PRO A 19 -8.57 -6.74 5.67
C PRO A 19 -9.72 -7.17 4.76
N HIS A 20 -10.18 -8.42 4.87
CA HIS A 20 -11.33 -8.92 4.15
C HIS A 20 -12.54 -8.00 4.35
N ALA A 21 -13.36 -7.81 3.32
CA ALA A 21 -14.52 -6.91 3.38
C ALA A 21 -15.44 -7.20 4.59
N ALA A 22 -15.58 -8.48 4.96
CA ALA A 22 -16.34 -8.92 6.13
C ALA A 22 -15.76 -8.47 7.49
N ASN A 23 -14.48 -8.13 7.54
CA ASN A 23 -13.77 -7.67 8.73
C ASN A 23 -13.69 -6.13 8.80
N MET A 24 -14.35 -5.41 7.90
CA MET A 24 -14.31 -3.94 7.84
C MET A 24 -15.70 -3.35 7.98
N LEU A 25 -15.87 -2.45 8.94
CA LEU A 25 -17.10 -1.71 9.17
C LEU A 25 -16.85 -0.21 9.11
N VAL A 26 -17.74 0.54 8.49
CA VAL A 26 -17.73 2.02 8.55
C VAL A 26 -18.76 2.46 9.57
N ARG A 27 -18.34 3.30 10.52
CA ARG A 27 -19.19 3.82 11.60
C ARG A 27 -19.05 5.34 11.69
N PRO A 28 -20.09 6.09 12.07
CA PRO A 28 -19.95 7.50 12.43
C PRO A 28 -18.98 7.69 13.62
N LEU A 29 -18.17 8.74 13.61
CA LEU A 29 -17.29 9.07 14.74
C LEU A 29 -18.14 9.25 16.01
N PRO A 30 -17.83 8.56 17.13
CA PRO A 30 -18.58 8.73 18.36
C PRO A 30 -18.42 10.18 18.86
N SER A 31 -19.52 10.79 19.28
CA SER A 31 -19.59 12.15 19.85
C SER A 31 -18.75 12.32 21.14
N SER A 32 -18.17 11.25 21.67
CA SER A 32 -17.44 11.20 22.94
C SER A 32 -16.11 10.47 22.80
N LYS A 33 -15.09 10.95 23.54
CA LYS A 33 -13.73 10.40 23.69
C LYS A 33 -13.72 9.02 24.38
N ALA A 34 -14.46 8.04 23.88
CA ALA A 34 -14.41 6.68 24.41
C ALA A 34 -13.18 5.95 23.85
N SER A 35 -12.29 5.51 24.75
CA SER A 35 -11.05 4.82 24.40
C SER A 35 -11.29 3.45 23.78
N ILE A 36 -10.34 3.12 22.92
CA ILE A 36 -10.05 1.88 22.21
C ILE A 36 -9.98 0.70 23.18
N LEU A 37 -10.76 -0.36 22.87
CA LEU A 37 -10.79 -1.74 23.44
C LEU A 37 -12.11 -2.07 24.17
N GLY A 38 -12.92 -2.95 23.56
CA GLY A 38 -14.18 -3.45 24.12
C GLY A 38 -14.11 -4.95 24.36
N MET A 39 -14.35 -5.38 25.59
CA MET A 39 -14.44 -6.79 26.01
C MET A 39 -15.81 -7.32 25.57
N ILE A 40 -15.85 -8.45 24.83
CA ILE A 40 -17.13 -9.07 24.42
C ILE A 40 -17.60 -10.11 25.44
N ASP A 41 -16.68 -10.78 26.16
CA ASP A 41 -16.95 -11.65 27.30
C ASP A 41 -15.63 -12.02 28.03
N ASP A 42 -15.73 -12.53 29.27
CA ASP A 42 -14.63 -12.86 30.22
C ASP A 42 -13.51 -13.79 29.68
N LYS A 43 -13.60 -14.26 28.44
CA LYS A 43 -12.67 -15.22 27.83
C LYS A 43 -12.17 -14.86 26.43
N ALA A 44 -12.57 -13.73 25.85
CA ALA A 44 -12.17 -13.35 24.49
C ALA A 44 -12.06 -11.83 24.32
N TRP A 45 -10.88 -11.36 23.91
CA TRP A 45 -10.71 -10.01 23.39
C TRP A 45 -11.04 -9.98 21.90
N VAL A 46 -11.97 -9.13 21.47
CA VAL A 46 -11.98 -8.65 20.09
C VAL A 46 -11.15 -7.38 20.06
N ALA A 47 -9.96 -7.47 19.46
CA ALA A 47 -9.18 -6.28 19.14
C ALA A 47 -9.88 -5.53 18.00
N MET A 48 -10.78 -4.62 18.35
CA MET A 48 -11.31 -3.66 17.38
C MET A 48 -10.29 -2.52 17.22
N ALA A 49 -9.53 -2.55 16.13
CA ALA A 49 -8.74 -1.38 15.74
C ALA A 49 -9.71 -0.39 15.08
N VAL A 50 -10.03 0.69 15.78
CA VAL A 50 -10.76 1.82 15.20
C VAL A 50 -9.72 2.78 14.64
N VAL A 51 -9.64 2.88 13.32
CA VAL A 51 -8.78 3.87 12.67
C VAL A 51 -9.66 4.99 12.15
N ALA A 52 -9.39 6.21 12.60
CA ALA A 52 -10.08 7.40 12.11
C ALA A 52 -9.86 7.52 10.61
N LEU A 53 -10.94 7.75 9.85
CA LEU A 53 -10.81 8.10 8.45
C LEU A 53 -10.41 9.58 8.34
N PRO A 54 -9.87 10.02 7.20
CA PRO A 54 -9.63 11.43 6.90
C PRO A 54 -10.92 12.29 6.83
N SER A 55 -12.10 11.68 7.00
CA SER A 55 -13.39 12.35 7.04
C SER A 55 -13.77 12.69 8.49
N PRO A 56 -14.22 13.93 8.78
CA PRO A 56 -14.52 14.38 10.14
C PRO A 56 -15.70 13.65 10.81
N SER A 57 -16.45 12.82 10.09
CA SER A 57 -17.68 12.18 10.58
C SER A 57 -17.68 10.66 10.52
N ALA A 58 -16.63 10.00 10.03
CA ALA A 58 -16.59 8.54 9.91
C ALA A 58 -15.26 7.91 10.39
N ALA A 59 -15.34 6.69 10.90
CA ALA A 59 -14.20 5.85 11.26
C ALA A 59 -14.32 4.47 10.59
N LEU A 60 -13.16 3.89 10.27
CA LEU A 60 -13.07 2.51 9.82
C LEU A 60 -12.79 1.63 11.04
N VAL A 61 -13.71 0.73 11.34
CA VAL A 61 -13.56 -0.29 12.37
C VAL A 61 -13.06 -1.55 11.69
N LEU A 62 -11.87 -1.98 12.08
CA LEU A 62 -11.29 -3.25 11.65
C LEU A 62 -11.57 -4.30 12.73
N LEU A 63 -12.37 -5.29 12.38
CA LEU A 63 -12.63 -6.45 13.21
C LEU A 63 -11.46 -7.43 13.00
N CYS A 64 -10.65 -7.67 14.03
CA CYS A 64 -9.74 -8.82 14.04
C CYS A 64 -10.51 -10.06 14.50
N SER A 65 -10.78 -10.98 13.59
CA SER A 65 -11.39 -12.29 13.88
C SER A 65 -10.37 -13.30 14.44
N LEU A 66 -9.52 -12.86 15.35
CA LEU A 66 -8.57 -13.74 16.00
C LEU A 66 -8.98 -13.85 17.48
N LEU A 67 -9.67 -14.94 17.83
CA LEU A 67 -9.86 -15.31 19.23
C LEU A 67 -8.49 -15.56 19.85
N TYR A 68 -8.11 -14.77 20.84
CA TYR A 68 -6.89 -15.01 21.61
C TYR A 68 -7.19 -15.21 23.09
N PRO A 69 -6.49 -16.15 23.74
CA PRO A 69 -6.49 -16.25 25.20
C PRO A 69 -5.95 -14.97 25.82
N VAL A 70 -6.50 -14.60 26.97
CA VAL A 70 -6.34 -13.33 27.70
C VAL A 70 -4.89 -12.93 27.99
N ASP A 71 -3.97 -13.90 27.97
CA ASP A 71 -2.56 -13.72 28.36
C ASP A 71 -1.60 -13.43 27.19
N LEU A 72 -2.09 -13.42 25.94
CA LEU A 72 -1.26 -13.18 24.76
C LEU A 72 -1.56 -11.80 24.16
N LYS A 73 -0.57 -10.89 24.17
CA LYS A 73 -0.62 -9.61 23.45
C LYS A 73 -1.09 -9.91 22.01
N PRO A 74 -2.09 -9.18 21.47
CA PRO A 74 -2.56 -9.43 20.11
C PRO A 74 -1.35 -9.42 19.17
N PRO A 75 -1.29 -10.31 18.15
CA PRO A 75 -0.24 -10.28 17.14
C PRO A 75 -0.54 -9.13 16.19
N VAL A 76 -0.47 -7.92 16.71
CA VAL A 76 -0.25 -6.76 15.88
C VAL A 76 1.22 -6.85 15.52
N LEU A 77 1.50 -7.20 14.28
CA LEU A 77 2.86 -7.30 13.79
C LEU A 77 3.44 -5.89 13.78
N GLU A 78 4.20 -5.54 14.82
CA GLU A 78 4.93 -4.28 14.90
C GLU A 78 6.08 -4.36 13.90
N LEU A 79 6.02 -3.52 12.87
CA LEU A 79 7.12 -3.39 11.92
C LEU A 79 8.24 -2.58 12.56
N ASP A 80 9.46 -3.13 12.52
CA ASP A 80 10.62 -2.36 12.86
C ASP A 80 10.77 -1.16 11.91
N PHE A 81 11.37 -0.09 12.43
CA PHE A 81 11.50 1.16 11.70
C PHE A 81 12.20 0.99 10.34
N ASN A 82 13.23 0.14 10.27
CA ASN A 82 14.03 -0.04 9.06
C ASN A 82 13.26 -0.79 7.99
N THR A 83 12.59 -1.90 8.33
CA THR A 83 11.70 -2.63 7.42
C THR A 83 10.59 -1.74 6.91
N ARG A 84 9.93 -0.98 7.79
CA ARG A 84 8.88 -0.03 7.41
C ARG A 84 9.40 1.04 6.45
N SER A 85 10.55 1.62 6.75
CA SER A 85 11.18 2.66 5.93
C SER A 85 11.62 2.12 4.56
N ASN A 86 12.23 0.93 4.51
CA ASN A 86 12.63 0.27 3.26
C ASN A 86 11.42 -0.13 2.41
N TYR A 87 10.33 -0.58 3.04
CA TYR A 87 9.09 -0.89 2.33
C TYR A 87 8.40 0.37 1.78
N ALA A 88 8.38 1.46 2.54
CA ALA A 88 7.92 2.76 2.05
C ALA A 88 8.80 3.28 0.90
N ALA A 89 10.12 3.12 1.00
CA ALA A 89 11.06 3.48 -0.07
C ALA A 89 10.87 2.63 -1.33
N LEU A 90 10.57 1.34 -1.18
CA LEU A 90 10.22 0.47 -2.30
C LEU A 90 8.96 0.97 -3.02
N TRP A 91 7.89 1.25 -2.28
CA TRP A 91 6.64 1.75 -2.86
C TRP A 91 6.82 3.11 -3.53
N LYS A 92 7.62 4.01 -2.94
CA LYS A 92 8.04 5.24 -3.61
C LYS A 92 8.79 4.92 -4.92
N ALA A 93 9.76 4.02 -4.91
CA ALA A 93 10.53 3.68 -6.12
C ALA A 93 9.64 3.08 -7.22
N LEU A 94 8.69 2.21 -6.86
CA LEU A 94 7.69 1.65 -7.78
C LEU A 94 6.85 2.73 -8.46
N ILE A 95 6.27 3.65 -7.68
CA ILE A 95 5.45 4.75 -8.22
C ILE A 95 6.27 5.69 -9.11
N PHE A 96 7.57 5.81 -8.84
CA PHE A 96 8.46 6.67 -9.59
C PHE A 96 9.13 6.01 -10.78
N ALA A 97 8.89 4.70 -11.02
CA ALA A 97 9.60 3.88 -12.01
C ALA A 97 11.13 3.89 -11.81
N ASP A 98 11.60 4.01 -10.57
CA ASP A 98 13.03 4.02 -10.23
C ASP A 98 13.56 2.59 -10.10
N ALA A 99 14.03 2.03 -11.21
CA ALA A 99 14.56 0.67 -11.28
C ALA A 99 15.70 0.40 -10.27
N LYS A 100 16.57 1.39 -10.04
CA LYS A 100 17.69 1.26 -9.10
C LYS A 100 17.17 1.23 -7.67
N GLY A 101 16.28 2.17 -7.31
CA GLY A 101 15.63 2.21 -6.01
C GLY A 101 14.84 0.93 -5.71
N ILE A 102 14.13 0.37 -6.70
CA ILE A 102 13.41 -0.89 -6.58
C ILE A 102 14.37 -2.03 -6.24
N LYS A 103 15.49 -2.16 -6.98
CA LYS A 103 16.51 -3.20 -6.72
C LYS A 103 17.06 -3.07 -5.30
N GLU A 104 17.54 -1.90 -4.93
CA GLU A 104 18.17 -1.65 -3.62
C GLU A 104 17.22 -1.94 -2.45
N CYS A 105 15.95 -1.50 -2.54
CA CYS A 105 14.97 -1.74 -1.49
C CYS A 105 14.56 -3.21 -1.43
N SER A 106 14.41 -3.89 -2.57
CA SER A 106 14.07 -5.31 -2.61
C SER A 106 15.13 -6.18 -1.96
N ILE A 107 16.41 -5.89 -2.19
CA ILE A 107 17.53 -6.57 -1.54
C ILE A 107 17.47 -6.38 -0.02
N LYS A 108 17.25 -5.14 0.45
CA LYS A 108 17.12 -4.83 1.89
C LYS A 108 15.93 -5.54 2.57
N LEU A 109 14.91 -5.91 1.81
CA LEU A 109 13.73 -6.63 2.29
C LEU A 109 13.87 -8.16 2.23
N GLY A 110 15.03 -8.67 1.80
CA GLY A 110 15.34 -10.11 1.79
C GLY A 110 14.97 -10.85 0.51
N VAL A 111 14.68 -10.14 -0.59
CA VAL A 111 14.32 -10.75 -1.89
C VAL A 111 15.52 -11.38 -2.58
N GLY A 112 16.67 -10.70 -2.52
CA GLY A 112 17.86 -11.02 -3.32
C GLY A 112 18.00 -10.18 -4.59
N GLU A 113 19.13 -10.31 -5.28
CA GLU A 113 19.46 -9.54 -6.49
C GLU A 113 18.82 -10.08 -7.78
N ASP A 114 18.40 -11.34 -7.75
CA ASP A 114 17.86 -12.13 -8.85
C ASP A 114 16.34 -11.97 -8.99
N LEU A 115 15.63 -11.82 -7.86
CA LEU A 115 14.17 -11.87 -7.83
C LEU A 115 13.47 -10.50 -7.68
N TYR A 116 14.21 -9.39 -7.62
CA TYR A 116 13.59 -8.06 -7.47
C TYR A 116 12.61 -7.69 -8.60
N PRO A 117 12.81 -8.06 -9.89
CA PRO A 117 11.84 -7.75 -10.94
C PRO A 117 10.54 -8.51 -10.73
N LEU A 118 10.64 -9.79 -10.34
CA LEU A 118 9.48 -10.62 -10.02
C LEU A 118 8.75 -10.09 -8.79
N PHE A 119 9.47 -9.70 -7.74
CA PHE A 119 8.87 -9.13 -6.55
C PHE A 119 8.10 -7.84 -6.85
N ALA A 120 8.69 -6.94 -7.64
CA ALA A 120 8.02 -5.74 -8.12
C ALA A 120 6.78 -6.09 -8.95
N GLY A 121 6.86 -7.11 -9.80
CA GLY A 121 5.75 -7.58 -10.61
C GLY A 121 4.61 -8.19 -9.80
N VAL A 122 4.90 -9.01 -8.80
CA VAL A 122 3.90 -9.53 -7.85
C VAL A 122 3.28 -8.40 -7.04
N LEU A 123 4.08 -7.44 -6.56
CA LEU A 123 3.59 -6.30 -5.80
C LEU A 123 2.70 -5.37 -6.61
N THR A 124 2.91 -5.23 -7.91
CA THR A 124 2.14 -4.31 -8.76
C THR A 124 1.09 -5.01 -9.62
N MET A 125 1.14 -6.34 -9.66
CA MET A 125 0.45 -7.19 -10.63
C MET A 125 0.79 -6.77 -12.07
N ARG A 126 2.09 -6.60 -12.37
CA ARG A 126 2.59 -6.13 -13.67
C ARG A 126 3.85 -6.84 -14.12
N PRO A 127 4.03 -7.00 -15.44
CA PRO A 127 5.33 -7.39 -15.97
C PRO A 127 6.34 -6.25 -15.77
N TRP A 128 7.62 -6.62 -15.62
CA TRP A 128 8.70 -5.70 -15.27
C TRP A 128 8.80 -4.49 -16.21
N ASN A 129 8.67 -4.70 -17.51
CA ASN A 129 8.67 -3.66 -18.54
C ASN A 129 7.65 -2.54 -18.28
N ARG A 130 6.48 -2.89 -17.72
CA ARG A 130 5.45 -1.91 -17.32
C ARG A 130 5.79 -1.24 -15.99
N VAL A 131 6.43 -1.93 -15.06
CA VAL A 131 6.82 -1.34 -13.77
C VAL A 131 7.83 -0.20 -13.93
N ILE A 132 8.76 -0.33 -14.88
CA ILE A 132 9.81 0.67 -15.12
C ILE A 132 9.46 1.68 -16.22
N ASP A 133 8.24 1.64 -16.74
CA ASP A 133 7.81 2.60 -17.75
C ASP A 133 7.66 4.00 -17.09
N PRO A 134 8.34 5.05 -17.62
CA PRO A 134 8.26 6.39 -17.07
C PRO A 134 6.89 7.07 -17.27
N SER A 135 5.97 6.45 -18.02
CA SER A 135 4.61 6.95 -18.24
C SER A 135 3.86 7.14 -16.92
N MET A 136 2.93 8.11 -16.88
CA MET A 136 2.22 8.44 -15.64
C MET A 136 1.21 7.36 -15.23
N ASP A 137 0.79 6.55 -16.19
CA ASP A 137 -0.22 5.50 -16.08
C ASP A 137 0.37 4.08 -16.13
N HIS A 138 1.69 3.93 -15.98
CA HIS A 138 2.37 2.63 -16.11
C HIS A 138 1.86 1.52 -15.17
N LEU A 139 1.27 1.88 -14.01
CA LEU A 139 0.67 0.93 -13.07
C LEU A 139 -0.84 0.68 -13.29
N VAL A 140 -1.48 1.37 -14.23
CA VAL A 140 -2.95 1.44 -14.38
C VAL A 140 -3.55 0.30 -15.18
N ILE A 141 -4.31 -0.59 -14.53
CA ILE A 141 -4.93 -1.71 -15.23
C ILE A 141 -6.17 -1.17 -15.92
N GLN A 142 -6.19 -1.18 -17.26
CA GLN A 142 -7.38 -0.80 -18.02
C GLN A 142 -8.40 -1.95 -18.07
N GLY A 143 -7.99 -3.16 -17.68
CA GLY A 143 -8.89 -4.30 -17.51
C GLY A 143 -9.29 -4.93 -18.83
N SER A 144 -8.53 -4.67 -19.90
CA SER A 144 -8.71 -5.34 -21.19
C SER A 144 -8.43 -6.84 -21.09
N GLU A 145 -9.01 -7.64 -21.99
CA GLU A 145 -8.70 -9.08 -22.07
C GLU A 145 -7.22 -9.35 -22.33
N SER A 146 -6.53 -8.44 -23.02
CA SER A 146 -5.07 -8.51 -23.23
C SER A 146 -4.28 -8.42 -21.93
N ASP A 147 -4.65 -7.50 -21.03
CA ASP A 147 -3.97 -7.32 -19.74
C ASP A 147 -4.09 -8.58 -18.87
N ARG A 148 -5.27 -9.23 -18.89
CA ARG A 148 -5.51 -10.46 -18.11
C ARG A 148 -4.70 -11.63 -18.65
N SER A 149 -4.61 -11.74 -19.98
CA SER A 149 -3.87 -12.80 -20.66
C SER A 149 -2.36 -12.67 -20.45
N GLU A 150 -1.82 -11.46 -20.52
CA GLU A 150 -0.41 -11.17 -20.24
C GLU A 150 -0.02 -11.56 -18.81
N LEU A 151 -0.87 -11.24 -17.82
CA LEU A 151 -0.64 -11.62 -16.42
C LEU A 151 -0.73 -13.13 -16.19
N GLN A 152 -1.62 -13.83 -16.89
CA GLN A 152 -1.76 -15.27 -16.77
C GLN A 152 -0.57 -16.02 -17.37
N MET A 153 -0.05 -15.55 -18.52
CA MET A 153 1.18 -16.07 -19.10
C MET A 153 2.37 -15.83 -18.16
N TYR A 154 2.49 -14.60 -17.63
CA TYR A 154 3.52 -14.25 -16.65
C TYR A 154 3.47 -15.18 -15.42
N ALA A 155 2.30 -15.37 -14.81
CA ALA A 155 2.17 -16.24 -13.64
C ALA A 155 2.55 -17.71 -13.92
N SER A 156 2.30 -18.20 -15.14
CA SER A 156 2.64 -19.56 -15.54
C SER A 156 4.13 -19.75 -15.79
N GLU A 157 4.78 -18.73 -16.36
CA GLU A 157 6.23 -18.72 -16.64
C GLU A 157 7.05 -18.66 -15.34
N TYR A 158 6.63 -17.86 -14.36
CA TYR A 158 7.40 -17.59 -13.14
C TYR A 158 6.96 -18.39 -11.91
N PHE A 159 6.19 -19.48 -12.07
CA PHE A 159 5.64 -20.23 -10.94
C PHE A 159 6.72 -20.75 -9.96
N HIS A 160 7.84 -21.24 -10.50
CA HIS A 160 8.94 -21.76 -9.71
C HIS A 160 9.65 -20.63 -8.93
N GLU A 161 9.88 -19.50 -9.59
CA GLU A 161 10.52 -18.31 -9.03
C GLU A 161 9.63 -17.62 -7.99
N ILE A 162 8.29 -17.66 -8.16
CA ILE A 162 7.34 -17.19 -7.16
C ILE A 162 7.48 -18.02 -5.88
N SER A 163 7.60 -19.35 -6.01
CA SER A 163 7.79 -20.23 -4.86
C SER A 163 9.11 -19.95 -4.12
N GLU A 164 10.17 -19.63 -4.86
CA GLU A 164 11.46 -19.23 -4.29
C GLU A 164 11.37 -17.86 -3.59
N LEU A 165 10.74 -16.88 -4.22
CA LEU A 165 10.50 -15.55 -3.67
C LEU A 165 9.74 -15.63 -2.33
N LEU A 166 8.66 -16.40 -2.29
CA LEU A 166 7.84 -16.57 -1.08
C LEU A 166 8.60 -17.27 0.05
N ARG A 167 9.58 -18.13 -0.27
CA ARG A 167 10.42 -18.80 0.73
C ARG A 167 11.45 -17.87 1.35
N ARG A 168 12.02 -16.94 0.56
CA ARG A 168 13.06 -16.00 1.02
C ARG A 168 12.49 -14.84 1.82
N LEU A 169 11.28 -14.39 1.48
CA LEU A 169 10.67 -13.22 2.10
C LEU A 169 10.34 -13.46 3.58
N PRO A 170 10.67 -12.49 4.46
CA PRO A 170 10.21 -12.52 5.85
C PRO A 170 8.68 -12.55 5.92
N ARG A 171 8.13 -13.25 6.92
CA ARG A 171 6.67 -13.35 7.16
C ARG A 171 5.97 -12.00 7.18
N VAL A 172 6.66 -10.96 7.66
CA VAL A 172 6.18 -9.58 7.71
C VAL A 172 5.90 -9.02 6.33
N ILE A 173 6.78 -9.25 5.36
CA ILE A 173 6.62 -8.77 3.98
C ILE A 173 5.52 -9.55 3.26
N LEU A 174 5.45 -10.86 3.49
CA LEU A 174 4.34 -11.69 2.99
C LEU A 174 2.98 -11.20 3.49
N LEU A 175 2.90 -10.78 4.76
CA LEU A 175 1.69 -10.20 5.31
C LEU A 175 1.34 -8.88 4.60
N MET A 176 2.31 -7.99 4.42
CA MET A 176 2.11 -6.72 3.70
C MET A 176 1.65 -6.94 2.25
N MET A 177 2.17 -7.97 1.57
CA MET A 177 1.71 -8.37 0.23
C MET A 177 0.23 -8.78 0.26
N LYS A 178 -0.16 -9.65 1.20
CA LYS A 178 -1.56 -10.10 1.35
C LYS A 178 -2.51 -8.93 1.67
N THR A 179 -2.09 -8.00 2.51
CA THR A 179 -2.85 -6.78 2.82
C THR A 179 -3.11 -5.96 1.54
N ASN A 180 -2.11 -5.84 0.66
CA ASN A 180 -2.26 -5.15 -0.61
C ASN A 180 -3.22 -5.86 -1.57
N ASP A 181 -3.15 -7.18 -1.68
CA ASP A 181 -4.07 -7.95 -2.54
C ASP A 181 -5.51 -7.83 -2.07
N CYS A 182 -5.73 -7.88 -0.77
CA CYS A 182 -7.06 -7.73 -0.22
C CYS A 182 -7.57 -6.27 -0.35
N LEU A 183 -6.70 -5.26 -0.20
CA LEU A 183 -7.06 -3.87 -0.47
C LEU A 183 -7.51 -3.68 -1.93
N ARG A 184 -6.84 -4.35 -2.89
CA ARG A 184 -7.26 -4.35 -4.31
C ARG A 184 -8.59 -5.03 -4.51
N ALA A 185 -8.81 -6.20 -3.91
CA ALA A 185 -10.07 -6.92 -4.01
C ALA A 185 -11.23 -6.06 -3.49
N VAL A 186 -11.05 -5.44 -2.33
CA VAL A 186 -12.02 -4.51 -1.74
C VAL A 186 -12.26 -3.30 -2.64
N ASN A 187 -11.19 -2.70 -3.17
CA ASN A 187 -11.31 -1.57 -4.09
C ASN A 187 -12.13 -1.95 -5.32
N ASN A 188 -11.86 -3.10 -5.93
CA ASN A 188 -12.58 -3.59 -7.12
C ASN A 188 -14.06 -3.90 -6.83
N THR A 189 -14.41 -4.33 -5.61
CA THR A 189 -15.80 -4.61 -5.22
C THR A 189 -16.58 -3.34 -4.88
N LEU A 190 -15.97 -2.41 -4.13
CA LEU A 190 -16.65 -1.21 -3.64
C LEU A 190 -16.73 -0.10 -4.69
N ILE A 191 -15.70 0.01 -5.53
CA ILE A 191 -15.59 1.04 -6.54
C ILE A 191 -15.28 0.29 -7.84
N GLN A 192 -16.17 0.35 -8.82
CA GLN A 192 -15.84 -0.04 -10.21
C GLN A 192 -14.82 0.96 -10.84
N GLY A 193 -13.94 1.52 -10.01
CA GLY A 193 -13.07 2.65 -10.28
C GLY A 193 -11.64 2.20 -10.52
N SER A 194 -10.92 3.05 -11.25
CA SER A 194 -9.54 2.82 -11.68
C SER A 194 -8.58 2.59 -10.51
N SER A 195 -7.77 1.52 -10.60
CA SER A 195 -6.62 1.20 -9.73
C SER A 195 -5.70 2.39 -9.43
N LEU A 196 -5.69 3.39 -10.32
CA LEU A 196 -5.06 4.70 -10.19
C LEU A 196 -5.17 5.37 -8.83
N GLU A 197 -6.38 5.49 -8.26
CA GLU A 197 -6.57 6.23 -7.01
C GLU A 197 -5.86 5.52 -5.84
N THR A 198 -5.84 4.19 -5.84
CA THR A 198 -5.15 3.40 -4.83
C THR A 198 -3.62 3.55 -4.95
N PHE A 199 -3.07 3.46 -6.16
CA PHE A 199 -1.63 3.68 -6.36
C PHE A 199 -1.22 5.12 -6.03
N PHE A 200 -2.06 6.10 -6.34
CA PHE A 200 -1.83 7.49 -5.96
C PHE A 200 -1.75 7.67 -4.45
N ILE A 201 -2.72 7.13 -3.71
CA ILE A 201 -2.75 7.20 -2.24
C ILE A 201 -1.53 6.50 -1.65
N ILE A 202 -1.22 5.28 -2.11
CA ILE A 202 -0.05 4.51 -1.66
C ILE A 202 1.24 5.30 -1.94
N GLY A 203 1.38 5.87 -3.14
CA GLY A 203 2.54 6.67 -3.53
C GLY A 203 2.72 7.92 -2.69
N LYS A 204 1.63 8.64 -2.39
CA LYS A 204 1.65 9.79 -1.51
C LYS A 204 2.10 9.41 -0.09
N VAL A 205 1.42 8.46 0.54
CA VAL A 205 1.66 8.11 1.95
C VAL A 205 3.04 7.47 2.15
N SER A 206 3.46 6.59 1.23
CA SER A 206 4.80 6.00 1.27
C SER A 206 5.90 7.04 1.09
N SER A 207 5.72 7.99 0.17
CA SER A 207 6.71 9.05 -0.06
C SER A 207 6.79 10.03 1.10
N GLU A 208 5.66 10.38 1.73
CA GLU A 208 5.63 11.16 2.97
C GLU A 208 6.38 10.43 4.10
N ALA A 209 6.14 9.13 4.28
CA ALA A 209 6.83 8.33 5.29
C ALA A 209 8.35 8.25 5.05
N VAL A 210 8.79 8.19 3.79
CA VAL A 210 10.23 8.24 3.43
C VAL A 210 10.82 9.61 3.79
N ILE A 211 10.10 10.71 3.50
CA ILE A 211 10.55 12.07 3.85
C ILE A 211 10.67 12.23 5.36
N GLU A 212 9.69 11.75 6.12
CA GLU A 212 9.69 11.76 7.59
C GLU A 212 10.84 10.93 8.17
N ALA A 213 11.10 9.75 7.60
CA ALA A 213 12.24 8.91 7.97
C ALA A 213 13.58 9.62 7.69
N LYS A 214 13.73 10.30 6.54
CA LYS A 214 14.94 11.07 6.22
C LYS A 214 15.12 12.27 7.16
N LEU A 215 14.04 12.95 7.54
CA LEU A 215 14.07 14.08 8.48
C LEU A 215 14.48 13.66 9.89
N SER A 216 13.97 12.53 10.37
CA SER A 216 14.30 12.02 11.71
C SER A 216 15.77 11.55 11.84
N GLN A 217 16.37 11.08 10.74
CA GLN A 217 17.76 10.60 10.74
C GLN A 217 18.80 11.69 10.43
N SER A 218 18.42 12.79 9.78
CA SER A 218 19.38 13.79 9.30
C SER A 218 19.38 15.07 10.11
N LYS A 219 20.59 15.54 10.48
CA LYS A 219 20.81 16.85 11.14
C LYS A 219 21.47 17.90 10.21
N SER A 220 21.77 17.56 8.95
CA SER A 220 22.49 18.43 8.01
C SER A 220 21.58 19.33 7.18
N VAL A 221 22.00 20.58 6.97
CA VAL A 221 21.29 21.59 6.17
C VAL A 221 21.25 21.23 4.67
N VAL A 222 22.31 20.60 4.14
CA VAL A 222 22.34 20.14 2.74
C VAL A 222 21.32 19.03 2.51
N THR A 223 21.28 18.07 3.45
CA THR A 223 20.28 17.00 3.40
C THR A 223 18.88 17.56 3.55
N TRP A 224 18.68 18.59 4.38
CA TRP A 224 17.40 19.28 4.50
C TRP A 224 16.95 19.91 3.18
N PHE A 225 17.85 20.54 2.44
CA PHE A 225 17.54 21.10 1.11
C PHE A 225 17.18 20.01 0.11
N ASN A 226 17.93 18.91 0.07
CA ASN A 226 17.61 17.75 -0.77
C ASN A 226 16.26 17.11 -0.43
N ILE A 227 15.94 17.00 0.87
CA ILE A 227 14.62 16.52 1.32
C ILE A 227 13.51 17.47 0.88
N LYS A 228 13.75 18.79 0.92
CA LYS A 228 12.78 19.77 0.48
C LYS A 228 12.54 19.70 -1.03
N LEU A 229 13.59 19.50 -1.83
CA LEU A 229 13.49 19.24 -3.27
C LEU A 229 12.73 17.94 -3.55
N ASP A 230 13.06 16.85 -2.87
CA ASP A 230 12.34 15.57 -2.96
C ASP A 230 10.84 15.75 -2.70
N LYS A 231 10.48 16.58 -1.70
CA LYS A 231 9.09 16.89 -1.35
C LYS A 231 8.40 17.68 -2.47
N ILE A 232 9.05 18.70 -3.01
CA ILE A 232 8.49 19.51 -4.12
C ILE A 232 8.30 18.64 -5.36
N LEU A 233 9.28 17.81 -5.71
CA LEU A 233 9.19 16.90 -6.84
C LEU A 233 8.04 15.90 -6.69
N LEU A 234 7.85 15.38 -5.48
CA LEU A 234 6.71 14.52 -5.15
C LEU A 234 5.38 15.26 -5.34
N GLU A 235 5.23 16.46 -4.76
CA GLU A 235 4.00 17.26 -4.88
C GLU A 235 3.68 17.59 -6.34
N MET A 236 4.69 17.96 -7.14
CA MET A 236 4.55 18.21 -8.58
C MET A 236 4.10 16.96 -9.34
N ARG A 237 4.69 15.79 -9.07
CA ARG A 237 4.31 14.54 -9.75
C ARG A 237 2.90 14.10 -9.36
N LEU A 238 2.55 14.18 -8.08
CA LEU A 238 1.19 13.89 -7.62
C LEU A 238 0.18 14.86 -8.25
N TRP A 239 0.51 16.14 -8.35
CA TRP A 239 -0.35 17.10 -9.02
C TRP A 239 -0.52 16.80 -10.52
N ALA A 240 0.55 16.39 -11.22
CA ALA A 240 0.48 15.96 -12.61
C ALA A 240 -0.37 14.68 -12.79
N MET A 241 -0.27 13.71 -11.88
CA MET A 241 -1.14 12.52 -11.86
C MET A 241 -2.61 12.90 -11.67
N GLN A 242 -2.90 13.76 -10.69
CA GLN A 242 -4.25 14.18 -10.36
C GLN A 242 -4.90 14.97 -11.52
N THR A 243 -4.13 15.84 -12.18
CA THR A 243 -4.61 16.59 -13.34
C THR A 243 -4.84 15.67 -14.54
N ALA A 244 -3.95 14.71 -14.82
CA ALA A 244 -4.15 13.72 -15.86
C ALA A 244 -5.41 12.86 -15.62
N LEU A 245 -5.63 12.42 -14.38
CA LEU A 245 -6.83 11.70 -13.97
C LEU A 245 -8.11 12.50 -14.19
N TRP A 246 -8.09 13.77 -13.78
CA TRP A 246 -9.22 14.66 -13.94
C TRP A 246 -9.53 14.90 -15.42
N LEU A 247 -8.50 15.11 -16.26
CA LEU A 247 -8.65 15.24 -17.71
C LEU A 247 -9.22 13.96 -18.36
N LEU A 248 -8.76 12.77 -17.94
CA LEU A 248 -9.30 11.50 -18.43
C LEU A 248 -10.78 11.33 -18.05
N ARG A 249 -11.16 11.70 -16.82
CA ARG A 249 -12.58 11.68 -16.39
C ARG A 249 -13.42 12.66 -17.19
N LEU A 250 -12.92 13.87 -17.42
CA LEU A 250 -13.60 14.89 -18.22
C LEU A 250 -13.80 14.40 -19.66
N ARG A 251 -12.77 13.82 -20.27
CA ARG A 251 -12.85 13.26 -21.63
C ARG A 251 -13.88 12.13 -21.72
N LYS A 252 -13.93 11.23 -20.74
CA LYS A 252 -14.94 10.15 -20.70
C LYS A 252 -16.36 10.70 -20.54
N ALA A 253 -16.55 11.72 -19.72
CA ALA A 253 -17.86 12.36 -19.54
C ALA A 253 -18.34 13.06 -20.83
N LEU A 254 -17.44 13.73 -21.55
CA LEU A 254 -17.73 14.38 -22.83
C LEU A 254 -17.96 13.38 -23.98
N ALA A 255 -17.32 12.22 -23.95
CA ALA A 255 -17.53 11.16 -24.94
C ALA A 255 -18.86 10.41 -24.75
N TRP A 256 -19.49 10.52 -23.59
CA TRP A 256 -20.81 9.94 -23.29
C TRP A 256 -21.98 10.87 -23.67
N SER A 257 -21.71 12.13 -24.03
CA SER A 257 -22.72 13.10 -24.48
C SER A 257 -22.89 13.18 -26.00
N HIS A 258 -22.32 12.23 -26.74
CA HIS A 258 -22.44 12.06 -28.19
C HIS A 258 -22.85 10.62 -28.51
#